data_AF-A0A8B9K5P0-F1
#
_entry.id   AF-A0A8B9K5P0-F1
#
_cell.length_a   1.000
_cell.length_b   1.000
_cell.length_c   1.000
_cell.angle_alpha   90.00
_cell.angle_beta   90.00
_cell.angle_gamma   90.00
#
_symmetry.space_group_name_H-M   'P 1'
#
loop_
_entity.id
_entity.type
_entity.pdbx_description
1 polymer ?
#
loop_
_entity_poly.entity_id
_entity_poly.type
_entity_poly.pdbx_seq_one_letter_code
_entity_poly.pdbx_strand_id
1 'polypeptide(L)'
;CIYQYITFISPPPPLIPPKTVKVFSCDTGNTLGSHKQFVGTLCSRRAGLKEVPTVEECDVILCFCPFVSRAGTDIEAALQKLNDIPVTKDVVLVVLHHTFDPECTVPDSSRSVSRENTLTVDCLFHEDRGILHCSQNEEAFRTVLKLIDTKIEEKKPEIKNPDPCTTVKLFKQPLQKYLIIRPGRTLRCHESIMQSLQKRPELQEVFTAIECDVVLAFCCIDPQGRSDIQETMNFLDILPDSKPVALVVLHQTSDPEHVVPDRSGLFTREIMLDVDFLFHENEELLPCPKNESSMNKVLHWLISEVRCDSWLHQVTYKEN
;
A
#
# COMPACT_ATOMS: atom_id res chain seq x y z
N CYS A 1 7.70 50.05 27.43
CA CYS A 1 8.59 48.93 27.80
C CYS A 1 7.79 47.64 27.81
N ILE A 2 7.79 46.90 26.70
CA ILE A 2 7.12 45.58 26.62
C ILE A 2 8.09 44.58 25.99
N TYR A 3 9.31 44.56 26.53
CA TYR A 3 10.19 43.41 26.50
C TYR A 3 9.88 42.59 27.76
N GLN A 4 8.96 41.64 27.66
CA GLN A 4 8.87 40.48 28.54
C GLN A 4 7.71 39.59 28.07
N TYR A 5 8.04 38.54 27.32
CA TYR A 5 7.60 37.16 27.55
C TYR A 5 8.30 36.28 26.52
N ILE A 6 9.51 35.85 26.87
CA ILE A 6 10.17 34.71 26.25
C ILE A 6 9.36 33.49 26.71
N THR A 7 8.57 32.89 25.83
CA THR A 7 8.04 31.55 26.06
C THR A 7 9.13 30.55 25.68
N PHE A 8 9.60 29.82 26.69
CA PHE A 8 10.39 28.60 26.53
C PHE A 8 9.60 27.62 25.65
N ILE A 9 9.95 27.54 24.37
CA ILE A 9 9.62 26.37 23.57
C ILE A 9 10.60 25.28 24.02
N SER A 10 10.12 24.33 24.83
CA SER A 10 10.86 23.11 25.12
C SER A 10 11.31 22.50 23.80
N PRO A 11 12.57 22.04 23.67
CA PRO A 11 13.01 21.38 22.45
C PRO A 11 12.05 20.22 22.14
N PRO A 12 11.67 20.02 20.87
CA PRO A 12 10.81 18.91 20.50
C PRO A 12 11.42 17.62 21.06
N PRO A 13 10.63 16.72 21.65
CA PRO A 13 11.14 15.46 22.15
C PRO A 13 11.92 14.76 21.02
N PRO A 14 13.06 14.11 21.32
CA PRO A 14 13.84 13.44 20.30
C PRO A 14 12.93 12.49 19.53
N LEU A 15 12.87 12.68 18.21
CA LEU A 15 12.12 11.84 17.30
C LEU A 15 12.54 10.39 17.58
N ILE A 16 11.64 9.60 18.16
CA ILE A 16 11.85 8.16 18.28
C ILE A 16 12.06 7.68 16.84
N PRO A 17 13.23 7.12 16.49
CA PRO A 17 13.49 6.69 15.13
C PRO A 17 12.39 5.69 14.74
N PRO A 18 11.81 5.81 13.52
CA PRO A 18 10.77 4.89 13.08
C PRO A 18 11.27 3.46 13.25
N LYS A 19 10.47 2.64 13.94
CA LYS A 19 10.83 1.25 14.23
C LYS A 19 11.13 0.54 12.92
N THR A 20 12.35 0.03 12.81
CA THR A 20 12.85 -0.60 11.60
C THR A 20 12.91 -2.11 11.81
N VAL A 21 12.30 -2.88 10.90
CA VAL A 21 12.48 -4.33 10.79
C VAL A 21 13.64 -4.60 9.86
N LYS A 22 14.63 -5.35 10.35
CA LYS A 22 15.81 -5.71 9.58
C LYS A 22 15.57 -7.05 8.88
N VAL A 23 15.75 -7.09 7.57
CA VAL A 23 15.62 -8.32 6.77
C VAL A 23 16.98 -8.75 6.24
N PHE A 24 17.30 -10.03 6.31
CA PHE A 24 18.46 -10.61 5.63
C PHE A 24 17.96 -11.49 4.50
N SER A 25 18.52 -11.35 3.30
CA SER A 25 18.18 -12.19 2.16
C SER A 25 19.29 -13.19 1.85
N CYS A 26 18.91 -14.43 1.52
CA CYS A 26 19.84 -15.43 1.02
C CYS A 26 19.18 -16.29 -0.06
N ASP A 27 19.96 -16.75 -1.02
CA ASP A 27 19.52 -17.62 -2.11
C ASP A 27 20.11 -19.02 -1.99
N THR A 28 19.32 -20.03 -2.36
CA THR A 28 19.72 -21.43 -2.30
C THR A 28 20.15 -21.99 -3.66
N GLY A 29 19.95 -21.21 -4.72
CA GLY A 29 20.35 -21.49 -6.10
C GLY A 29 20.28 -20.24 -6.96
N ASN A 30 20.39 -20.39 -8.28
CA ASN A 30 20.35 -19.26 -9.20
C ASN A 30 18.92 -18.68 -9.34
N THR A 31 18.71 -17.49 -8.83
CA THR A 31 17.45 -16.76 -8.85
C THR A 31 17.38 -15.70 -9.96
N LEU A 32 18.42 -15.57 -10.79
CA LEU A 32 18.50 -14.58 -11.87
C LEU A 32 18.24 -13.13 -11.42
N GLY A 33 18.59 -12.81 -10.18
CA GLY A 33 18.37 -11.48 -9.59
C GLY A 33 16.94 -11.22 -9.11
N SER A 34 16.01 -12.16 -9.27
CA SER A 34 14.62 -12.01 -8.82
C SER A 34 14.49 -11.87 -7.29
N HIS A 35 15.41 -12.45 -6.51
CA HIS A 35 15.49 -12.20 -5.06
C HIS A 35 15.66 -10.71 -4.73
N LYS A 36 16.55 -10.00 -5.45
CA LYS A 36 16.77 -8.55 -5.25
C LYS A 36 15.54 -7.75 -5.62
N GLN A 37 14.88 -8.10 -6.72
CA GLN A 37 13.63 -7.47 -7.14
C GLN A 37 12.53 -7.67 -6.09
N PHE A 38 12.43 -8.88 -5.52
CA PHE A 38 11.46 -9.18 -4.47
C PHE A 38 11.72 -8.36 -3.19
N VAL A 39 12.96 -8.36 -2.69
CA VAL A 39 13.35 -7.57 -1.50
C VAL A 39 13.15 -6.07 -1.75
N GLY A 40 13.58 -5.57 -2.91
CA GLY A 40 13.38 -4.18 -3.30
C GLY A 40 11.90 -3.80 -3.32
N THR A 41 11.05 -4.67 -3.87
CA THR A 41 9.59 -4.50 -3.88
C THR A 41 9.02 -4.46 -2.46
N LEU A 42 9.45 -5.34 -1.55
CA LEU A 42 9.03 -5.30 -0.13
C LEU A 42 9.42 -3.98 0.54
N CYS A 43 10.67 -3.55 0.38
CA CYS A 43 11.16 -2.29 0.95
C CYS A 43 10.43 -1.07 0.37
N SER A 44 10.05 -1.10 -0.91
CA SER A 44 9.23 -0.04 -1.53
C SER A 44 7.79 -0.06 -1.05
N ARG A 45 7.20 -1.24 -0.81
CA ARG A 45 5.80 -1.39 -0.36
C ARG A 45 5.61 -1.07 1.12
N ARG A 46 6.66 -1.16 1.94
CA ARG A 46 6.54 -0.95 3.38
C ARG A 46 7.72 -0.18 3.96
N ALA A 47 7.41 1.03 4.42
CA ALA A 47 8.35 1.87 5.16
C ALA A 47 8.78 1.19 6.47
N GLY A 48 10.06 1.38 6.83
CA GLY A 48 10.62 0.76 8.03
C GLY A 48 11.16 -0.65 7.80
N LEU A 49 11.22 -1.17 6.58
CA LEU A 49 12.08 -2.30 6.25
C LEU A 49 13.48 -1.83 5.88
N LYS A 50 14.48 -2.56 6.37
CA LYS A 50 15.87 -2.35 5.98
C LYS A 50 16.55 -3.70 5.74
N GLU A 51 17.12 -3.88 4.57
CA GLU A 51 17.99 -5.03 4.32
C GLU A 51 19.31 -4.88 5.07
N VAL A 52 19.77 -5.96 5.71
CA VAL A 52 21.03 -6.04 6.46
C VAL A 52 21.90 -7.17 5.92
N PRO A 53 23.23 -7.06 6.01
CA PRO A 53 24.15 -7.99 5.35
C PRO A 53 24.37 -9.31 6.10
N THR A 54 23.90 -9.42 7.34
CA THR A 54 24.20 -10.56 8.23
C THR A 54 22.93 -11.12 8.86
N VAL A 55 22.95 -12.43 9.12
CA VAL A 55 21.85 -13.11 9.82
C VAL A 55 21.72 -12.56 11.23
N GLU A 56 22.82 -12.28 11.93
CA GLU A 56 22.82 -11.87 13.35
C GLU A 56 22.01 -10.59 13.57
N GLU A 57 22.13 -9.64 12.64
CA GLU A 57 21.48 -8.34 12.73
C GLU A 57 20.01 -8.34 12.32
N CYS A 58 19.55 -9.37 11.61
CA CYS A 58 18.20 -9.40 11.06
C CYS A 58 17.15 -9.85 12.08
N ASP A 59 15.94 -9.36 11.86
CA ASP A 59 14.73 -9.80 12.56
C ASP A 59 14.04 -10.93 11.79
N VAL A 60 14.05 -10.86 10.45
CA VAL A 60 13.42 -11.83 9.56
C VAL A 60 14.42 -12.23 8.46
N ILE A 61 14.42 -13.52 8.11
CA ILE A 61 15.25 -14.07 7.03
C ILE A 61 14.38 -14.38 5.83
N LEU A 62 14.77 -13.90 4.66
CA LEU A 62 14.14 -14.20 3.38
C LEU A 62 15.03 -15.19 2.62
N CYS A 63 14.63 -16.46 2.61
CA CYS A 63 15.34 -17.54 1.92
C CYS A 63 14.69 -17.79 0.56
N PHE A 64 15.42 -17.54 -0.52
CA PHE A 64 14.93 -17.67 -1.90
C PHE A 64 15.34 -19.00 -2.50
N CYS A 65 14.34 -19.81 -2.87
CA CYS A 65 14.52 -21.14 -3.43
C CYS A 65 14.02 -21.19 -4.87
N PRO A 66 14.89 -21.04 -5.89
CA PRO A 66 14.48 -21.25 -7.28
C PRO A 66 14.12 -22.72 -7.49
N PHE A 67 12.87 -22.97 -7.86
CA PHE A 67 12.30 -24.28 -8.11
C PHE A 67 12.53 -24.66 -9.57
N VAL A 68 13.60 -25.42 -9.84
CA VAL A 68 14.05 -25.74 -11.19
C VAL A 68 13.62 -27.17 -11.55
N SER A 69 12.33 -27.36 -11.81
CA SER A 69 11.73 -28.49 -12.53
C SER A 69 11.85 -29.92 -11.96
N ARG A 70 12.40 -30.18 -10.76
CA ARG A 70 12.38 -31.55 -10.19
C ARG A 70 12.04 -31.58 -8.70
N ALA A 71 11.23 -32.58 -8.35
CA ALA A 71 10.57 -32.82 -7.08
C ALA A 71 11.43 -32.60 -5.82
N GLY A 72 10.93 -31.77 -4.88
CA GLY A 72 11.27 -31.78 -3.43
C GLY A 72 12.70 -31.43 -3.01
N THR A 73 13.70 -31.64 -3.85
CA THR A 73 15.12 -31.55 -3.51
C THR A 73 15.59 -30.12 -3.25
N ASP A 74 15.06 -29.15 -4.00
CA ASP A 74 15.47 -27.76 -3.88
C ASP A 74 14.98 -27.16 -2.55
N ILE A 75 13.73 -27.49 -2.16
CA ILE A 75 13.16 -27.12 -0.86
C ILE A 75 13.91 -27.80 0.27
N GLU A 76 14.20 -29.11 0.16
CA GLU A 76 14.96 -29.83 1.20
C GLU A 76 16.37 -29.23 1.39
N ALA A 77 17.08 -28.92 0.29
CA ALA A 77 18.38 -28.26 0.36
C ALA A 77 18.31 -26.86 0.96
N ALA A 78 17.22 -26.12 0.69
CA ALA A 78 16.96 -24.83 1.31
C ALA A 78 16.75 -24.97 2.83
N LEU A 79 15.97 -25.96 3.26
CA LEU A 79 15.73 -26.24 4.66
C LEU A 79 17.00 -26.71 5.38
N GLN A 80 17.85 -27.51 4.73
CA GLN A 80 19.14 -27.91 5.30
C GLN A 80 20.03 -26.70 5.62
N LYS A 81 20.10 -25.70 4.71
CA LYS A 81 20.83 -24.44 4.97
C LYS A 81 20.21 -23.63 6.13
N LEU A 82 18.89 -23.72 6.33
CA LEU A 82 18.19 -23.02 7.40
C LEU A 82 18.26 -23.73 8.76
N ASN A 83 18.67 -24.99 8.81
CA ASN A 83 18.83 -25.74 10.07
C ASN A 83 20.00 -25.23 10.91
N ASP A 84 21.01 -24.62 10.28
CA ASP A 84 22.12 -23.98 10.99
C ASP A 84 21.70 -22.66 11.67
N ILE A 85 20.50 -22.17 11.38
CA ILE A 85 19.95 -20.91 11.91
C ILE A 85 19.08 -21.19 13.13
N PRO A 86 19.26 -20.46 14.25
CA PRO A 86 18.43 -20.61 15.43
C PRO A 86 16.93 -20.53 15.11
N VAL A 87 16.16 -21.49 15.64
CA VAL A 87 14.69 -21.59 15.44
C VAL A 87 13.97 -20.33 15.93
N THR A 88 14.58 -19.54 16.80
CA THR A 88 14.04 -18.27 17.29
C THR A 88 13.92 -17.16 16.24
N LYS A 89 14.56 -17.32 15.07
CA LYS A 89 14.42 -16.35 13.97
C LYS A 89 13.30 -16.76 13.01
N ASP A 90 12.43 -15.81 12.70
CA ASP A 90 11.39 -16.00 11.69
C ASP A 90 12.04 -16.11 10.30
N VAL A 91 11.67 -17.17 9.59
CA VAL A 91 12.12 -17.42 8.23
C VAL A 91 10.93 -17.34 7.30
N VAL A 92 11.13 -16.68 6.15
CA VAL A 92 10.25 -16.76 5.00
C VAL A 92 10.97 -17.54 3.92
N LEU A 93 10.48 -18.72 3.57
CA LEU A 93 10.91 -19.47 2.40
C LEU A 93 10.10 -19.00 1.20
N VAL A 94 10.76 -18.28 0.28
CA VAL A 94 10.18 -17.81 -0.99
C VAL A 94 10.55 -18.81 -2.07
N VAL A 95 9.61 -19.67 -2.46
CA VAL A 95 9.80 -20.65 -3.53
C VAL A 95 9.51 -19.98 -4.87
N LEU A 96 10.53 -19.86 -5.72
CA LEU A 96 10.46 -19.18 -7.01
C LEU A 96 10.24 -20.21 -8.12
N HIS A 97 9.03 -20.33 -8.64
CA HIS A 97 8.64 -21.21 -9.73
C HIS A 97 8.94 -20.57 -11.08
N HIS A 98 9.85 -21.18 -11.84
CA HIS A 98 10.21 -20.66 -13.14
C HIS A 98 9.10 -20.94 -14.17
N THR A 99 8.43 -19.89 -14.63
CA THR A 99 7.35 -19.99 -15.61
C THR A 99 7.18 -18.69 -16.38
N PHE A 100 6.78 -18.79 -17.64
CA PHE A 100 6.33 -17.62 -18.42
C PHE A 100 4.82 -17.37 -18.26
N ASP A 101 4.06 -18.29 -17.67
CA ASP A 101 2.62 -18.14 -17.51
C ASP A 101 2.28 -17.45 -16.17
N PRO A 102 1.73 -16.22 -16.16
CA PRO A 102 1.34 -15.54 -14.93
C PRO A 102 0.14 -16.19 -14.22
N GLU A 103 -0.65 -16.99 -14.92
CA GLU A 103 -1.80 -17.74 -14.38
C GLU A 103 -1.42 -19.18 -14.00
N CYS A 104 -0.12 -19.50 -13.97
CA CYS A 104 0.36 -20.83 -13.65
C CYS A 104 0.00 -21.20 -12.20
N THR A 105 -0.83 -22.24 -12.06
CA THR A 105 -1.13 -22.82 -10.74
C THR A 105 0.04 -23.69 -10.29
N VAL A 106 0.63 -23.34 -9.15
CA VAL A 106 1.72 -24.10 -8.52
C VAL A 106 1.23 -24.84 -7.29
N PRO A 107 1.81 -26.01 -6.95
CA PRO A 107 1.52 -26.69 -5.70
C PRO A 107 1.90 -25.81 -4.50
N ASP A 108 1.11 -25.92 -3.42
CA ASP A 108 1.42 -25.29 -2.14
C ASP A 108 2.67 -25.91 -1.51
N SER A 109 3.78 -25.18 -1.56
CA SER A 109 5.09 -25.66 -1.10
C SER A 109 5.18 -25.77 0.42
N SER A 110 4.28 -25.12 1.17
CA SER A 110 4.26 -25.20 2.65
C SER A 110 4.11 -26.64 3.15
N ARG A 111 3.47 -27.50 2.34
CA ARG A 111 3.29 -28.94 2.62
C ARG A 111 4.60 -29.72 2.69
N SER A 112 5.69 -29.18 2.13
CA SER A 112 7.02 -29.79 2.12
C SER A 112 7.95 -29.20 3.18
N VAL A 113 7.44 -28.32 4.06
CA VAL A 113 8.22 -27.62 5.07
C VAL A 113 7.81 -28.08 6.47
N SER A 114 8.76 -28.67 7.20
CA SER A 114 8.57 -29.16 8.58
C SER A 114 9.26 -28.29 9.63
N ARG A 115 10.07 -27.29 9.22
CA ARG A 115 10.81 -26.41 10.13
C ARG A 115 9.85 -25.40 10.77
N GLU A 116 9.84 -25.35 12.11
CA GLU A 116 9.07 -24.35 12.86
C GLU A 116 9.52 -22.92 12.53
N ASN A 117 8.66 -21.94 12.79
CA ASN A 117 8.90 -20.51 12.51
C ASN A 117 9.31 -20.23 11.06
N THR A 118 8.78 -21.03 10.12
CA THR A 118 9.03 -20.88 8.69
C THR A 118 7.71 -20.64 7.97
N LEU A 119 7.49 -19.40 7.54
CA LEU A 119 6.44 -19.05 6.59
C LEU A 119 6.89 -19.45 5.19
N THR A 120 6.05 -20.11 4.42
CA THR A 120 6.35 -20.47 3.02
C THR A 120 5.42 -19.72 2.09
N VAL A 121 5.98 -19.13 1.04
CA VAL A 121 5.22 -18.48 -0.03
C VAL A 121 5.73 -18.93 -1.39
N ASP A 122 4.80 -19.15 -2.30
CA ASP A 122 5.07 -19.57 -3.67
C ASP A 122 4.95 -18.37 -4.61
N CYS A 123 6.01 -18.13 -5.40
CA CYS A 123 6.13 -17.01 -6.31
C CYS A 123 6.50 -17.47 -7.72
N LEU A 124 5.94 -16.86 -8.75
CA LEU A 124 6.27 -17.10 -10.14
C LEU A 124 7.34 -16.11 -10.63
N PHE A 125 8.35 -16.60 -11.34
CA PHE A 125 9.36 -15.75 -11.97
C PHE A 125 9.76 -16.27 -13.35
N HIS A 126 10.32 -15.38 -14.17
CA HIS A 126 10.87 -15.72 -15.48
C HIS A 126 12.17 -14.98 -15.69
N GLU A 127 13.15 -15.62 -16.35
CA GLU A 127 14.44 -15.02 -16.68
C GLU A 127 14.36 -13.63 -17.34
N ASP A 128 13.46 -13.43 -18.31
CA ASP A 128 13.32 -12.14 -19.00
C ASP A 128 12.51 -11.07 -18.23
N ARG A 129 11.68 -11.47 -17.25
CA ARG A 129 10.73 -10.57 -16.57
C ARG A 129 10.97 -10.42 -15.07
N GLY A 130 11.85 -11.25 -14.52
CA GLY A 130 12.02 -11.40 -13.08
C GLY A 130 10.74 -11.90 -12.42
N ILE A 131 10.42 -11.33 -11.25
CA ILE A 131 9.18 -11.61 -10.51
C ILE A 131 7.97 -11.18 -11.36
N LEU A 132 7.06 -12.11 -11.64
CA LEU A 132 5.88 -11.82 -12.45
C LEU A 132 4.87 -10.92 -11.72
N HIS A 133 4.10 -10.16 -12.47
CA HIS A 133 2.95 -9.43 -11.94
C HIS A 133 1.69 -10.30 -12.09
N CYS A 134 1.32 -11.00 -11.01
CA CYS A 134 0.17 -11.90 -10.98
C CYS A 134 -0.42 -12.00 -9.56
N SER A 135 -1.63 -12.56 -9.46
CA SER A 135 -2.37 -12.75 -8.20
C SER A 135 -1.58 -13.58 -7.19
N GLN A 136 -0.90 -14.64 -7.64
CA GLN A 136 -0.06 -15.50 -6.81
C GLN A 136 1.07 -14.73 -6.11
N ASN A 137 1.80 -13.90 -6.87
CA ASN A 137 2.91 -13.11 -6.32
C ASN A 137 2.42 -11.99 -5.41
N GLU A 138 1.27 -11.39 -5.74
CA GLU A 138 0.65 -10.38 -4.89
C GLU A 138 0.23 -10.96 -3.54
N GLU A 139 -0.34 -12.16 -3.54
CA GLU A 139 -0.68 -12.92 -2.35
C GLU A 139 0.57 -13.28 -1.52
N ALA A 140 1.67 -13.69 -2.19
CA ALA A 140 2.95 -13.92 -1.53
C ALA A 140 3.47 -12.65 -0.84
N PHE A 141 3.49 -11.51 -1.53
CA PHE A 141 3.89 -10.23 -0.93
C PHE A 141 3.01 -9.85 0.26
N ARG A 142 1.68 -9.96 0.12
CA ARG A 142 0.72 -9.66 1.20
C ARG A 142 1.00 -10.50 2.44
N THR A 143 1.25 -11.78 2.25
CA THR A 143 1.50 -12.72 3.35
C THR A 143 2.83 -12.44 4.04
N VAL A 144 3.89 -12.11 3.30
CA VAL A 144 5.18 -11.72 3.87
C VAL A 144 5.09 -10.39 4.62
N LEU A 145 4.42 -9.39 4.05
CA LEU A 145 4.23 -8.08 4.69
C LEU A 145 3.42 -8.20 5.99
N LYS A 146 2.41 -9.07 6.04
CA LYS A 146 1.64 -9.33 7.25
C LYS A 146 2.52 -9.88 8.38
N LEU A 147 3.47 -10.77 8.08
CA LEU A 147 4.45 -11.25 9.06
C LEU A 147 5.37 -10.13 9.53
N ILE A 148 5.85 -9.27 8.62
CA ILE A 148 6.70 -8.14 8.99
C ILE A 148 5.95 -7.17 9.92
N ASP A 149 4.67 -6.95 9.67
CA ASP A 149 3.83 -6.05 10.46
C ASP A 149 3.68 -6.52 11.91
N THR A 150 3.49 -7.82 12.14
CA THR A 150 3.44 -8.35 13.51
C THR A 150 4.76 -8.12 14.26
N LYS A 151 5.91 -8.18 13.58
CA LYS A 151 7.23 -7.89 14.20
C LYS A 151 7.39 -6.42 14.57
N ILE A 152 6.79 -5.51 13.81
CA ILE A 152 6.76 -4.08 14.15
C ILE A 152 5.94 -3.84 15.43
N GLU A 153 4.85 -4.58 15.60
CA GLU A 153 3.96 -4.52 16.76
C GLU A 153 4.60 -5.12 18.02
N GLU A 154 5.24 -6.30 17.91
CA GLU A 154 5.95 -7.00 19.00
C GLU A 154 7.09 -6.16 19.60
N LYS A 155 7.79 -5.35 18.81
CA LYS A 155 8.85 -4.44 19.28
C LYS A 155 8.34 -3.19 20.01
N LYS A 156 7.08 -3.14 20.43
CA LYS A 156 6.57 -2.04 21.26
C LYS A 156 7.00 -2.29 22.71
N PRO A 157 7.68 -1.33 23.39
CA PRO A 157 8.04 -1.53 24.77
C PRO A 157 6.76 -1.75 25.60
N GLU A 158 6.65 -2.92 26.24
CA GLU A 158 5.68 -3.17 27.30
C GLU A 158 6.03 -2.25 28.48
N ILE A 159 5.20 -1.24 28.70
CA ILE A 159 5.32 -0.40 29.90
C ILE A 159 4.79 -1.22 31.08
N LYS A 160 5.69 -1.76 31.91
CA LYS A 160 5.33 -2.44 33.16
C LYS A 160 4.92 -1.39 34.20
N ASN A 161 3.64 -1.41 34.56
CA ASN A 161 2.91 -0.69 35.61
C ASN A 161 3.03 0.85 35.63
N PRO A 162 1.97 1.60 35.26
CA PRO A 162 1.96 3.04 35.42
C PRO A 162 1.48 3.46 36.82
N ASP A 163 2.28 4.31 37.45
CA ASP A 163 1.85 5.20 38.53
C ASP A 163 0.67 6.07 38.08
N PRO A 164 -0.32 6.33 38.95
CA PRO A 164 -1.58 6.97 38.57
C PRO A 164 -1.47 8.49 38.57
N CYS A 165 -0.57 9.08 37.77
CA CYS A 165 -0.69 10.49 37.38
C CYS A 165 0.29 10.83 36.25
N THR A 166 -0.17 10.72 35.01
CA THR A 166 0.07 11.62 33.86
C THR A 166 -0.34 10.86 32.61
N THR A 167 -1.64 10.86 32.32
CA THR A 167 -2.17 10.44 31.02
C THR A 167 -1.79 11.50 29.99
N VAL A 168 -0.60 11.38 29.38
CA VAL A 168 -0.45 11.85 28.02
C VAL A 168 -1.27 10.87 27.17
N LYS A 169 -2.52 11.25 26.89
CA LYS A 169 -3.28 10.68 25.78
C LYS A 169 -2.43 10.95 24.54
N LEU A 170 -1.65 9.96 24.09
CA LEU A 170 -1.14 9.96 22.74
C LEU A 170 -2.36 9.77 21.86
N PHE A 171 -2.95 10.87 21.40
CA PHE A 171 -3.93 10.86 20.33
C PHE A 171 -3.21 10.24 19.13
N LYS A 172 -3.39 8.94 18.92
CA LYS A 172 -3.22 8.37 17.59
C LYS A 172 -4.24 9.11 16.73
N GLN A 173 -3.79 10.03 15.88
CA GLN A 173 -4.66 10.63 14.89
C GLN A 173 -5.32 9.47 14.11
N PRO A 174 -6.63 9.55 13.83
CA PRO A 174 -7.31 8.51 13.07
C PRO A 174 -6.62 8.38 11.70
N LEU A 175 -6.13 7.17 11.39
CA LEU A 175 -5.57 6.86 10.08
C LEU A 175 -6.72 6.65 9.11
N GLN A 176 -6.83 7.52 8.11
CA GLN A 176 -7.82 7.40 7.05
C GLN A 176 -7.32 6.38 6.02
N LYS A 177 -7.98 5.23 5.93
CA LYS A 177 -7.64 4.18 4.95
C LYS A 177 -8.34 4.46 3.63
N TYR A 178 -7.59 4.57 2.55
CA TYR A 178 -8.15 4.82 1.23
C TYR A 178 -7.78 3.70 0.25
N LEU A 179 -8.75 3.28 -0.55
CA LEU A 179 -8.54 2.36 -1.67
C LEU A 179 -8.43 3.17 -2.96
N ILE A 180 -7.45 2.86 -3.79
CA ILE A 180 -7.40 3.40 -5.14
C ILE A 180 -7.98 2.39 -6.13
N ILE A 181 -8.87 2.86 -7.00
CA ILE A 181 -9.33 2.10 -8.16
C ILE A 181 -8.99 2.83 -9.46
N ARG A 182 -8.57 2.08 -10.48
CA ARG A 182 -8.10 2.60 -11.77
C ARG A 182 -8.57 1.68 -12.89
N PRO A 183 -9.86 1.68 -13.23
CA PRO A 183 -10.31 1.01 -14.43
C PRO A 183 -9.80 1.80 -15.65
N GLY A 184 -9.26 1.08 -16.63
CA GLY A 184 -8.67 1.70 -17.82
C GLY A 184 -7.21 2.14 -17.68
N ARG A 185 -6.77 2.95 -18.65
CA ARG A 185 -5.35 3.33 -18.79
C ARG A 185 -5.14 4.74 -18.27
N THR A 186 -4.80 4.84 -17.00
CA THR A 186 -4.44 6.11 -16.37
C THR A 186 -3.08 6.69 -16.82
N LEU A 187 -2.37 6.02 -17.75
CA LEU A 187 -1.06 6.42 -18.26
C LEU A 187 -0.10 6.86 -17.14
N ARG A 188 -0.14 6.18 -15.98
CA ARG A 188 0.67 6.45 -14.77
C ARG A 188 0.60 7.90 -14.22
N CYS A 189 -0.21 8.80 -14.77
CA CYS A 189 -0.20 10.21 -14.38
C CYS A 189 -0.78 10.46 -12.98
N HIS A 190 -1.51 9.49 -12.45
CA HIS A 190 -1.97 9.45 -11.07
C HIS A 190 -0.82 9.28 -10.04
N GLU A 191 0.38 8.83 -10.45
CA GLU A 191 1.51 8.61 -9.53
C GLU A 191 1.93 9.87 -8.79
N SER A 192 1.90 11.03 -9.46
CA SER A 192 2.19 12.32 -8.82
C SER A 192 1.20 12.65 -7.69
N ILE A 193 -0.05 12.21 -7.85
CA ILE A 193 -1.09 12.36 -6.84
C ILE A 193 -0.79 11.41 -5.67
N MET A 194 -0.49 10.15 -5.96
CA MET A 194 -0.14 9.16 -4.94
C MET A 194 1.07 9.58 -4.10
N GLN A 195 2.14 10.06 -4.73
CA GLN A 195 3.33 10.54 -4.01
C GLN A 195 2.99 11.70 -3.07
N SER A 196 1.99 12.51 -3.41
CA SER A 196 1.51 13.61 -2.56
C SER A 196 0.68 13.10 -1.37
N LEU A 197 -0.15 12.07 -1.58
CA LEU A 197 -0.92 11.41 -0.52
C LEU A 197 -0.01 10.64 0.46
N GLN A 198 1.00 9.93 -0.06
CA GLN A 198 1.94 9.14 0.75
C GLN A 198 2.82 9.99 1.68
N LYS A 199 2.96 11.29 1.41
CA LYS A 199 3.65 12.24 2.31
C LYS A 199 2.83 12.59 3.57
N ARG A 200 1.55 12.17 3.64
CA ARG A 200 0.65 12.46 4.75
C ARG A 200 0.60 11.28 5.73
N PRO A 201 1.12 11.42 6.95
CA PRO A 201 1.11 10.33 7.94
C PRO A 201 -0.30 9.94 8.40
N GLU A 202 -1.31 10.77 8.15
CA GLU A 202 -2.71 10.53 8.48
C GLU A 202 -3.41 9.61 7.47
N LEU A 203 -2.82 9.35 6.32
CA LEU A 203 -3.42 8.57 5.23
C LEU A 203 -2.72 7.23 5.05
N GLN A 204 -3.50 6.17 4.81
CA GLN A 204 -3.00 4.83 4.53
C GLN A 204 -3.67 4.25 3.28
N GLU A 205 -2.89 3.94 2.25
CA GLU A 205 -3.41 3.18 1.11
C GLU A 205 -3.67 1.73 1.54
N VAL A 206 -4.83 1.19 1.16
CA VAL A 206 -5.20 -0.21 1.34
C VAL A 206 -5.67 -0.80 0.01
N PHE A 207 -5.64 -2.13 -0.11
CA PHE A 207 -5.85 -2.80 -1.40
C PHE A 207 -7.19 -3.53 -1.49
N THR A 208 -8.03 -3.42 -0.45
CA THR A 208 -9.36 -4.04 -0.44
C THR A 208 -10.44 -3.05 -0.02
N ALA A 209 -11.62 -3.20 -0.60
CA ALA A 209 -12.78 -2.38 -0.22
C ALA A 209 -13.27 -2.65 1.21
N ILE A 210 -12.92 -3.81 1.78
CA ILE A 210 -13.27 -4.18 3.15
C ILE A 210 -12.48 -3.32 4.14
N GLU A 211 -11.19 -3.12 3.87
CA GLU A 211 -10.28 -2.39 4.75
C GLU A 211 -10.32 -0.88 4.57
N CYS A 212 -10.84 -0.39 3.43
CA CYS A 212 -10.85 1.03 3.14
C CYS A 212 -12.00 1.74 3.83
N ASP A 213 -11.75 2.96 4.27
CA ASP A 213 -12.78 3.86 4.75
C ASP A 213 -13.37 4.67 3.58
N VAL A 214 -12.57 4.92 2.54
CA VAL A 214 -12.93 5.73 1.36
C VAL A 214 -12.31 5.16 0.09
N VAL A 215 -12.88 5.52 -1.06
CA VAL A 215 -12.40 5.12 -2.38
C VAL A 215 -11.97 6.36 -3.17
N LEU A 216 -10.77 6.34 -3.74
CA LEU A 216 -10.33 7.27 -4.79
C LEU A 216 -10.36 6.55 -6.13
N ALA A 217 -11.28 6.97 -6.99
CA ALA A 217 -11.47 6.41 -8.31
C ALA A 217 -10.83 7.31 -9.36
N PHE A 218 -9.84 6.80 -10.11
CA PHE A 218 -9.18 7.54 -11.18
C PHE A 218 -9.76 7.15 -12.53
N CYS A 219 -10.05 8.16 -13.34
CA CYS A 219 -10.50 8.00 -14.72
C CYS A 219 -9.75 8.98 -15.62
N CYS A 220 -9.49 8.57 -16.86
CA CYS A 220 -8.85 9.43 -17.85
C CYS A 220 -9.83 9.90 -18.91
N ILE A 221 -9.54 11.09 -19.45
CA ILE A 221 -10.18 11.66 -20.62
C ILE A 221 -9.06 12.05 -21.59
N ASP A 222 -9.09 11.43 -22.78
CA ASP A 222 -8.11 11.73 -23.83
C ASP A 222 -8.50 13.00 -24.62
N PRO A 223 -7.61 13.53 -25.48
CA PRO A 223 -7.90 14.75 -26.24
C PRO A 223 -9.04 14.58 -27.27
N GLN A 224 -9.47 13.35 -27.56
CA GLN A 224 -10.61 13.04 -28.42
C GLN A 224 -11.92 12.92 -27.61
N GLY A 225 -11.89 13.11 -26.29
CA GLY A 225 -13.04 13.01 -25.40
C GLY A 225 -13.44 11.58 -25.05
N ARG A 226 -12.62 10.57 -25.38
CA ARG A 226 -12.84 9.21 -24.89
C ARG A 226 -12.52 9.17 -23.41
N SER A 227 -13.39 8.52 -22.63
CA SER A 227 -13.26 8.49 -21.17
C SER A 227 -13.47 7.11 -20.60
N ASP A 228 -12.76 6.82 -19.50
CA ASP A 228 -12.91 5.60 -18.72
C ASP A 228 -13.99 5.73 -17.62
N ILE A 229 -14.79 6.81 -17.65
CA ILE A 229 -15.79 7.12 -16.60
C ILE A 229 -16.83 6.01 -16.47
N GLN A 230 -17.37 5.50 -17.58
CA GLN A 230 -18.38 4.44 -17.51
C GLN A 230 -17.82 3.13 -16.94
N GLU A 231 -16.59 2.77 -17.33
CA GLU A 231 -15.90 1.60 -16.75
C GLU A 231 -15.64 1.80 -15.26
N THR A 232 -15.32 3.04 -14.86
CA THR A 232 -15.18 3.45 -13.45
C THR A 232 -16.46 3.28 -12.67
N MET A 233 -17.59 3.74 -13.21
CA MET A 233 -18.89 3.59 -12.59
C MET A 233 -19.28 2.12 -12.44
N ASN A 234 -19.08 1.30 -13.48
CA ASN A 234 -19.36 -0.13 -13.41
C ASN A 234 -18.54 -0.84 -12.32
N PHE A 235 -17.27 -0.46 -12.13
CA PHE A 235 -16.45 -1.02 -11.06
C PHE A 235 -16.93 -0.56 -9.68
N LEU A 236 -17.28 0.73 -9.57
CA LEU A 236 -17.79 1.30 -8.35
C LEU A 236 -19.12 0.67 -7.93
N ASP A 237 -20.01 0.31 -8.85
CA ASP A 237 -21.31 -0.33 -8.56
C ASP A 237 -21.16 -1.73 -7.91
N ILE A 238 -19.97 -2.34 -7.97
CA ILE A 238 -19.66 -3.61 -7.27
C ILE A 238 -19.33 -3.38 -5.79
N LEU A 239 -18.91 -2.15 -5.44
CA LEU A 239 -18.53 -1.79 -4.07
C LEU A 239 -19.77 -1.47 -3.22
N PRO A 240 -19.76 -1.76 -1.90
CA PRO A 240 -20.88 -1.40 -1.02
C PRO A 240 -21.27 0.08 -1.15
N ASP A 241 -22.57 0.35 -1.23
CA ASP A 241 -23.10 1.71 -1.39
C ASP A 241 -22.66 2.68 -0.29
N SER A 242 -22.36 2.14 0.90
CA SER A 242 -21.89 2.90 2.06
C SER A 242 -20.48 3.46 1.93
N LYS A 243 -19.68 3.05 0.94
CA LYS A 243 -18.30 3.53 0.79
C LYS A 243 -18.30 4.92 0.13
N PRO A 244 -17.77 5.96 0.80
CA PRO A 244 -17.53 7.27 0.21
C PRO A 244 -16.60 7.20 -1.00
N VAL A 245 -16.99 7.85 -2.10
CA VAL A 245 -16.20 7.86 -3.34
C VAL A 245 -15.76 9.29 -3.67
N ALA A 246 -14.46 9.45 -3.93
CA ALA A 246 -13.90 10.58 -4.64
C ALA A 246 -13.56 10.17 -6.08
N LEU A 247 -14.12 10.85 -7.07
CA LEU A 247 -13.76 10.69 -8.47
C LEU A 247 -12.69 11.70 -8.85
N VAL A 248 -11.57 11.20 -9.38
CA VAL A 248 -10.43 11.97 -9.85
C VAL A 248 -10.34 11.81 -11.37
N VAL A 249 -10.72 12.86 -12.09
CA VAL A 249 -10.74 12.86 -13.55
C VAL A 249 -9.46 13.50 -14.09
N LEU A 250 -8.72 12.76 -14.90
CA LEU A 250 -7.44 13.15 -15.48
C LEU A 250 -7.63 13.50 -16.96
N HIS A 251 -7.49 14.78 -17.31
CA HIS A 251 -7.64 15.27 -18.68
C HIS A 251 -6.28 15.40 -19.34
N GLN A 252 -6.08 14.70 -20.45
CA GLN A 252 -4.88 14.85 -21.25
C GLN A 252 -4.96 16.14 -22.05
N THR A 253 -4.14 17.12 -21.71
CA THR A 253 -4.12 18.43 -22.37
C THR A 253 -2.80 19.13 -22.12
N SER A 254 -2.35 19.92 -23.10
CA SER A 254 -1.20 20.83 -22.93
C SER A 254 -1.66 22.23 -22.51
N ASP A 255 -2.97 22.49 -22.48
CA ASP A 255 -3.56 23.78 -22.11
C ASP A 255 -3.84 23.84 -20.59
N PRO A 256 -3.13 24.69 -19.81
CA PRO A 256 -3.37 24.84 -18.38
C PRO A 256 -4.71 25.48 -18.05
N GLU A 257 -5.37 26.13 -19.02
CA GLU A 257 -6.70 26.74 -18.88
C GLU A 257 -7.82 25.85 -19.46
N HIS A 258 -7.51 24.58 -19.76
CA HIS A 258 -8.46 23.66 -20.36
C HIS A 258 -9.80 23.61 -19.60
N VAL A 259 -10.86 23.90 -20.35
CA VAL A 259 -12.25 23.88 -19.86
C VAL A 259 -12.68 22.43 -19.71
N VAL A 260 -13.01 22.06 -18.48
CA VAL A 260 -13.51 20.72 -18.18
C VAL A 260 -14.96 20.61 -18.64
N PRO A 261 -15.34 19.56 -19.38
CA PRO A 261 -16.71 19.33 -19.78
C PRO A 261 -17.61 19.05 -18.55
N ASP A 262 -18.86 19.51 -18.63
CA ASP A 262 -19.87 19.10 -17.66
C ASP A 262 -20.14 17.60 -17.79
N ARG A 263 -20.14 16.93 -16.65
CA ARG A 263 -20.40 15.49 -16.51
C ARG A 263 -21.57 15.19 -15.58
N SER A 264 -22.38 16.21 -15.30
CA SER A 264 -23.62 16.04 -14.55
C SER A 264 -24.51 15.00 -15.23
N GLY A 265 -24.90 13.96 -14.48
CA GLY A 265 -25.73 12.85 -14.97
C GLY A 265 -24.98 11.63 -15.52
N LEU A 266 -23.64 11.60 -15.50
CA LEU A 266 -22.86 10.41 -15.89
C LEU A 266 -22.63 9.40 -14.75
N PHE A 267 -23.03 9.75 -13.52
CA PHE A 267 -22.72 8.95 -12.33
C PHE A 267 -23.89 8.02 -11.99
N THR A 268 -23.60 6.73 -11.83
CA THR A 268 -24.59 5.70 -11.42
C THR A 268 -24.81 5.66 -9.92
N ARG A 269 -23.90 6.26 -9.13
CA ARG A 269 -23.94 6.36 -7.67
C ARG A 269 -23.50 7.75 -7.19
N GLU A 270 -23.72 8.03 -5.92
CA GLU A 270 -23.28 9.28 -5.29
C GLU A 270 -21.75 9.38 -5.25
N ILE A 271 -21.23 10.50 -5.77
CA ILE A 271 -19.82 10.87 -5.73
C ILE A 271 -19.66 12.04 -4.76
N MET A 272 -18.96 11.81 -3.65
CA MET A 272 -18.82 12.79 -2.57
C MET A 272 -17.78 13.87 -2.88
N LEU A 273 -16.82 13.57 -3.74
CA LEU A 273 -15.84 14.53 -4.23
C LEU A 273 -15.60 14.27 -5.71
N ASP A 274 -15.77 15.28 -6.53
CA ASP A 274 -15.47 15.23 -7.97
C ASP A 274 -14.44 16.31 -8.29
N VAL A 275 -13.27 15.91 -8.79
CA VAL A 275 -12.13 16.79 -9.05
C VAL A 275 -11.44 16.48 -10.36
N ASP A 276 -10.93 17.53 -10.99
CA ASP A 276 -10.21 17.45 -12.26
C ASP A 276 -8.74 17.76 -12.10
N PHE A 277 -7.92 16.98 -12.78
CA PHE A 277 -6.51 17.21 -12.97
C PHE A 277 -6.19 17.26 -14.46
N LEU A 278 -5.23 18.11 -14.81
CA LEU A 278 -4.70 18.23 -16.16
C LEU A 278 -3.32 17.57 -16.20
N PHE A 279 -3.04 16.77 -17.23
CA PHE A 279 -1.74 16.14 -17.41
C PHE A 279 -1.27 16.21 -18.87
N HIS A 280 0.05 16.22 -19.06
CA HIS A 280 0.71 16.23 -20.37
C HIS A 280 0.73 14.81 -20.95
N GLU A 281 0.90 14.67 -22.26
CA GLU A 281 1.14 13.36 -22.91
C GLU A 281 2.33 12.57 -22.33
N ASN A 282 3.24 13.23 -21.59
CA ASN A 282 4.38 12.61 -20.93
C ASN A 282 4.06 12.08 -19.52
N GLU A 283 2.79 11.87 -19.20
CA GLU A 283 2.33 11.30 -17.92
C GLU A 283 2.56 12.21 -16.68
N GLU A 284 2.91 13.48 -16.88
CA GLU A 284 3.14 14.45 -15.80
C GLU A 284 1.94 15.40 -15.61
N LEU A 285 1.57 15.66 -14.36
CA LEU A 285 0.57 16.68 -14.04
C LEU A 285 1.07 18.07 -14.45
N LEU A 286 0.20 18.87 -15.03
CA LEU A 286 0.52 20.25 -15.36
C LEU A 286 0.81 21.05 -14.07
N PRO A 287 1.88 21.87 -14.05
CA PRO A 287 2.13 22.80 -12.96
C PRO A 287 1.20 24.02 -13.10
N CYS A 288 -0.06 23.88 -12.68
CA CYS A 288 -1.07 24.93 -12.78
C CYS A 288 -1.90 25.10 -11.49
N PRO A 289 -2.48 26.31 -11.25
CA PRO A 289 -3.30 26.57 -10.06
C PRO A 289 -4.51 25.63 -9.92
N LYS A 290 -5.03 25.13 -11.05
CA LYS A 290 -6.14 24.17 -11.07
C LYS A 290 -5.77 22.85 -10.39
N ASN A 291 -4.63 22.27 -10.76
CA ASN A 291 -4.14 21.03 -10.16
C ASN A 291 -3.79 21.21 -8.67
N GLU A 292 -3.22 22.36 -8.29
CA GLU A 292 -2.95 22.68 -6.89
C GLU A 292 -4.25 22.76 -6.07
N SER A 293 -5.26 23.44 -6.60
CA SER A 293 -6.60 23.53 -5.99
C SER A 293 -7.27 22.16 -5.87
N SER A 294 -7.23 21.35 -6.93
CA SER A 294 -7.77 19.99 -6.93
C SER A 294 -7.07 19.09 -5.90
N MET A 295 -5.74 19.17 -5.80
CA MET A 295 -4.97 18.44 -4.79
C MET A 295 -5.37 18.85 -3.37
N ASN A 296 -5.51 20.15 -3.11
CA ASN A 296 -5.93 20.64 -1.81
C ASN A 296 -7.35 20.18 -1.44
N LYS A 297 -8.27 20.10 -2.40
CA LYS A 297 -9.62 19.54 -2.19
C LYS A 297 -9.56 18.05 -1.83
N VAL A 298 -8.75 17.26 -2.55
CA VAL A 298 -8.57 15.83 -2.24
C VAL A 298 -8.01 15.64 -0.83
N LEU A 299 -6.93 16.35 -0.50
CA LEU A 299 -6.31 16.27 0.82
C LEU A 299 -7.26 16.71 1.94
N HIS A 300 -7.96 17.83 1.75
CA HIS A 300 -8.92 18.33 2.71
C HIS A 300 -10.06 17.33 2.94
N TRP A 301 -10.61 16.76 1.86
CA TRP A 301 -11.68 15.76 1.96
C TRP A 301 -11.24 14.45 2.62
N LEU A 302 -10.00 14.03 2.40
CA LEU A 302 -9.44 12.83 3.03
C LEU A 302 -9.17 13.03 4.53
N ILE A 303 -8.70 14.22 4.92
CA ILE A 303 -8.20 14.46 6.28
C ILE A 303 -9.26 15.13 7.18
N SER A 304 -10.36 15.65 6.62
CA SER A 304 -11.40 16.28 7.44
C SER A 304 -12.05 15.26 8.40
N GLU A 305 -11.87 15.46 9.71
CA GLU A 305 -12.43 14.65 10.81
C GLU A 305 -13.97 14.62 10.86
N VAL A 306 -14.64 15.38 9.99
CA VAL A 306 -16.10 15.44 9.90
C VAL A 306 -16.60 14.35 8.94
N ARG A 307 -16.49 13.10 9.37
CA ARG A 307 -17.37 12.03 8.87
C ARG A 307 -18.23 11.49 10.03
N CYS A 308 -18.80 12.42 10.80
CA CYS A 308 -19.82 12.11 11.81
C CYS A 308 -21.03 11.46 11.13
N ASP A 309 -21.38 10.23 11.51
CA ASP A 309 -22.61 9.84 12.22
C ASP A 309 -23.94 10.59 11.94
N SER A 310 -24.16 11.16 10.75
CA SER A 310 -25.45 11.79 10.41
C SER A 310 -26.42 10.89 9.64
N TRP A 311 -26.07 9.62 9.39
CA TRP A 311 -26.91 8.71 8.58
C TRP A 311 -27.75 7.70 9.37
N LEU A 312 -27.70 7.71 10.71
CA LEU A 312 -28.58 6.87 11.56
C LEU A 312 -29.78 7.61 12.17
N HIS A 313 -30.00 8.91 11.92
CA HIS A 313 -31.10 9.68 12.53
C HIS A 313 -32.00 10.46 11.55
N GLN A 314 -32.04 10.12 10.26
CA GLN A 314 -33.09 10.66 9.36
C GLN A 314 -34.05 9.61 8.79
N VAL A 315 -34.19 8.46 9.44
CA VAL A 315 -35.35 7.57 9.28
C VAL A 315 -36.01 7.34 10.64
N THR A 316 -36.59 8.40 11.19
CA THR A 316 -37.69 8.37 12.16
C THR A 316 -38.15 9.82 12.33
N TYR A 317 -39.46 10.02 12.43
CA TYR A 317 -40.19 11.30 12.31
C TYR A 317 -40.44 11.80 10.89
N LYS A 318 -41.27 11.04 10.16
CA LYS A 318 -42.50 11.58 9.56
C LYS A 318 -43.52 10.44 9.35
N GLU A 319 -44.04 9.94 10.48
CA GLU A 319 -45.39 9.39 10.55
C GLU A 319 -46.13 10.15 11.65
N ASN A 320 -46.90 11.13 11.20
CA ASN A 320 -48.17 11.63 11.75
C ASN A 320 -48.69 12.71 10.80
#